data_AF-A0A9X6GGC0-F1
#
_entry.id   AF-A0A9X6GGC0-F1
#
_cell.length_a   1.000
_cell.length_b   1.000
_cell.length_c   1.000
_cell.angle_alpha   90.00
_cell.angle_beta   90.00
_cell.angle_gamma   90.00
#
_symmetry.space_group_name_H-M   'P 1'
#
loop_
_entity.id
_entity.type
_entity.pdbx_description
1 polymer ?
#
loop_
_entity_poly.entity_id
_entity_poly.type
_entity_poly.pdbx_seq_one_letter_code
_entity_poly.pdbx_strand_id
1 'polypeptide(L)'
;MGKERRKCMYENRQVCWEQFWKEQLTINGEMDIEQIKQELFEYKTLLEQINQPQQAVMQPQILIQLAVEQRIQKHQEKTLALA
;
A
#
# COMPACT_ATOMS: atom_id res chain seq x y z
N MET A 1 4.60 -10.83 20.20
CA MET A 1 4.40 -9.37 20.11
C MET A 1 3.12 -9.05 19.34
N GLY A 2 1.95 -9.15 19.98
CA GLY A 2 0.63 -9.13 19.30
C GLY A 2 -0.42 -8.18 19.91
N LYS A 3 0.01 -7.20 20.72
CA LYS A 3 -0.92 -6.24 21.36
C LYS A 3 -1.04 -4.91 20.62
N GLU A 4 -0.04 -4.49 19.85
CA GLU A 4 -0.01 -3.17 19.20
C GLU A 4 -0.80 -3.13 17.88
N ARG A 5 -0.86 -4.24 17.13
CA ARG A 5 -1.61 -4.34 15.86
C ARG A 5 -3.12 -4.13 16.00
N ARG A 6 -3.69 -4.23 17.21
CA ARG A 6 -5.14 -4.06 17.45
C ARG A 6 -5.57 -2.62 17.72
N LYS A 7 -4.64 -1.65 17.82
CA LYS A 7 -4.96 -0.29 18.30
C LYS A 7 -5.31 0.72 17.18
N CYS A 8 -5.17 0.36 15.91
CA CYS A 8 -5.43 1.27 14.79
C CYS A 8 -6.93 1.61 14.61
N MET A 9 -7.83 0.82 15.19
CA MET A 9 -9.23 0.86 14.78
C MET A 9 -10.02 2.07 15.32
N TYR A 10 -9.51 2.84 16.31
CA TYR A 10 -10.35 3.79 17.06
C TYR A 10 -9.84 5.22 17.32
N GLU A 11 -8.57 5.61 17.05
CA GLU A 11 -8.11 6.93 17.56
C GLU A 11 -7.58 7.94 16.54
N ASN A 12 -7.01 7.55 15.39
CA ASN A 12 -6.65 8.54 14.35
C ASN A 12 -6.34 7.88 12.99
N ARG A 13 -7.13 8.20 11.96
CA ARG A 13 -6.89 7.72 10.58
C ARG A 13 -5.49 8.08 10.09
N GLN A 14 -4.98 9.26 10.43
CA GLN A 14 -3.66 9.72 10.03
C GLN A 14 -2.55 8.84 10.62
N VAL A 15 -2.63 8.54 11.92
CA VAL A 15 -1.64 7.70 12.60
C VAL A 15 -1.59 6.30 11.99
N CYS A 16 -2.74 5.74 11.60
CA CYS A 16 -2.77 4.46 10.91
C CYS A 16 -2.08 4.50 9.55
N TRP A 17 -2.33 5.55 8.77
CA TRP A 17 -1.67 5.75 7.48
C TRP A 17 -0.16 5.91 7.64
N GLU A 18 0.29 6.68 8.62
CA GLU A 18 1.71 6.89 8.90
C GLU A 18 2.39 5.59 9.32
N GLN A 19 1.79 4.80 10.23
CA GLN A 19 2.35 3.53 10.66
C GLN A 19 2.41 2.51 9.52
N PHE A 20 1.33 2.40 8.73
CA PHE A 20 1.31 1.50 7.58
C PHE A 20 2.45 1.83 6.61
N TRP A 21 2.60 3.09 6.20
CA TRP A 21 3.67 3.47 5.28
C TRP A 21 5.06 3.31 5.89
N LYS A 22 5.20 3.56 7.19
CA LYS A 22 6.46 3.30 7.89
C LYS A 22 6.83 1.82 7.82
N GLU A 23 5.91 0.90 8.08
CA GLU A 23 6.14 -0.54 7.96
C GLU A 23 6.42 -0.97 6.50
N GLN A 24 5.76 -0.34 5.52
CA GLN A 24 5.97 -0.67 4.11
C GLN A 24 7.34 -0.21 3.60
N LEU A 25 7.75 1.01 3.92
CA LEU A 25 8.95 1.65 3.38
C LEU A 25 10.21 1.35 4.20
N THR A 26 10.08 0.65 5.32
CA THR A 26 11.21 0.30 6.19
C THR A 26 11.55 -1.19 6.04
N ILE A 27 12.85 -1.48 5.94
CA ILE A 27 13.42 -2.83 6.02
C ILE A 27 14.53 -2.79 7.08
N ASN A 28 14.50 -3.72 8.04
CA ASN A 28 15.48 -3.79 9.14
C ASN A 28 15.65 -2.49 9.95
N GLY A 29 14.61 -1.66 10.02
CA GLY A 29 14.63 -0.39 10.75
C GLY A 29 15.13 0.80 9.93
N GLU A 30 15.57 0.59 8.69
CA GLU A 30 16.02 1.64 7.78
C GLU A 30 15.05 1.83 6.62
N MET A 31 14.94 3.07 6.16
CA MET A 31 14.11 3.42 5.02
C MET A 31 14.73 2.88 3.73
N ASP A 32 13.99 2.07 3.00
CA ASP A 32 14.44 1.50 1.73
C ASP A 32 14.01 2.41 0.58
N ILE A 33 14.99 3.12 0.01
CA ILE A 33 14.80 4.03 -1.12
C ILE A 33 14.32 3.29 -2.37
N GLU A 34 14.76 2.05 -2.60
CA GLU A 34 14.31 1.28 -3.76
C GLU A 34 12.84 0.86 -3.58
N GLN A 35 12.43 0.50 -2.36
CA GLN A 35 11.02 0.29 -2.06
C GLN A 35 10.21 1.58 -2.33
N ILE A 36 10.68 2.75 -1.87
CA ILE A 36 9.99 4.03 -2.13
C ILE A 36 9.83 4.30 -3.62
N LYS A 37 10.87 4.09 -4.43
CA LYS A 37 10.80 4.27 -5.88
C LYS A 37 9.77 3.34 -6.51
N GLN A 38 9.75 2.08 -6.09
CA GLN A 38 8.78 1.09 -6.57
C GLN A 38 7.35 1.52 -6.24
N GLU A 39 7.09 1.97 -5.01
CA GLU A 39 5.77 2.46 -4.58
C GLU A 39 5.29 3.67 -5.38
N LEU A 40 6.19 4.63 -5.64
CA LEU A 40 5.88 5.81 -6.45
C LEU A 40 5.63 5.45 -7.91
N PHE A 41 6.38 4.49 -8.45
CA PHE A 41 6.19 4.01 -9.81
C PHE A 41 4.84 3.32 -9.97
N GLU A 42 4.49 2.39 -9.07
CA GLU A 42 3.19 1.70 -9.07
C GLU A 42 2.02 2.70 -8.98
N TYR A 43 2.13 3.72 -8.11
CA TYR A 43 1.14 4.78 -8.00
C TYR A 43 0.98 5.57 -9.30
N LYS A 44 2.10 5.97 -9.92
CA LYS A 44 2.09 6.71 -11.19
C LYS A 44 1.45 5.88 -12.31
N THR A 45 1.81 4.60 -12.43
CA THR A 45 1.23 3.70 -13.43
C THR A 45 -0.28 3.54 -13.25
N LEU A 46 -0.76 3.41 -12.00
CA LEU A 46 -2.19 3.36 -11.72
C LEU A 46 -2.90 4.66 -12.14
N LEU A 47 -2.32 5.82 -11.82
CA LEU A 47 -2.86 7.12 -12.24
C LEU A 47 -2.90 7.24 -13.76
N GLU A 48 -1.87 6.79 -14.47
CA GLU A 48 -1.85 6.79 -15.93
C GLU A 48 -2.98 5.90 -16.48
N GLN A 49 -3.19 4.69 -15.96
CA GLN A 49 -4.28 3.80 -16.38
C GLN A 49 -5.67 4.41 -16.12
N ILE A 50 -5.87 5.05 -14.97
CA ILE A 50 -7.13 5.72 -14.63
C ILE A 50 -7.42 6.89 -15.58
N ASN A 51 -6.39 7.63 -15.96
CA ASN A 51 -6.52 8.83 -16.79
C ASN A 51 -6.47 8.53 -18.30
N GLN A 52 -6.30 7.27 -18.71
CA GLN A 52 -6.25 6.87 -20.12
C GLN A 52 -7.67 6.85 -20.73
N PRO A 53 -7.99 7.74 -21.67
CA PRO A 53 -9.33 7.81 -22.27
C PRO A 53 -9.66 6.58 -23.14
N GLN A 54 -8.66 5.80 -23.56
CA GLN A 54 -8.82 4.64 -24.45
C GLN A 54 -9.04 3.31 -23.70
N GLN A 55 -8.80 3.24 -22.39
CA GLN A 55 -9.01 2.02 -21.59
C GLN A 55 -10.39 1.95 -20.90
N ALA A 56 -11.41 2.58 -21.49
CA ALA A 56 -12.80 2.61 -21.01
C ALA A 56 -13.49 1.21 -20.91
N VAL A 57 -12.74 0.12 -20.99
CA VAL A 57 -13.21 -1.26 -20.77
C VAL A 57 -13.36 -1.55 -19.27
N MET A 58 -12.54 -0.94 -18.39
CA MET A 58 -12.69 -1.05 -16.94
C MET A 58 -12.92 0.31 -16.31
N GLN A 59 -13.95 0.42 -15.46
CA GLN A 59 -14.22 1.64 -14.73
C GLN A 59 -13.07 1.94 -13.74
N PRO A 60 -12.66 3.21 -13.56
CA PRO A 60 -11.60 3.58 -12.62
C PRO A 60 -11.77 3.01 -11.22
N GLN A 61 -13.01 2.88 -10.73
CA GLN A 61 -13.26 2.30 -9.40
C GLN A 61 -12.81 0.83 -9.32
N ILE A 62 -12.95 0.06 -10.40
CA ILE A 62 -12.52 -1.35 -10.42
C ILE A 62 -10.99 -1.43 -10.39
N LEU A 63 -10.29 -0.56 -11.13
CA LEU A 63 -8.82 -0.48 -11.10
C LEU A 63 -8.31 -0.12 -9.71
N ILE A 64 -8.94 0.86 -9.05
CA ILE A 64 -8.60 1.25 -7.68
C ILE A 64 -8.83 0.08 -6.72
N GLN A 65 -9.97 -0.61 -6.82
CA GLN A 65 -10.30 -1.75 -5.96
C GLN A 65 -9.26 -2.87 -6.11
N LEU A 66 -8.90 -3.24 -7.34
CA LEU A 66 -7.88 -4.24 -7.63
C LEU A 66 -6.51 -3.84 -7.06
N ALA A 67 -6.10 -2.58 -7.21
CA ALA A 67 -4.85 -2.09 -6.67
C ALA A 67 -4.82 -2.14 -5.13
N VAL A 68 -5.95 -1.84 -4.48
CA VAL A 68 -6.09 -1.96 -3.02
C VAL A 68 -5.96 -3.41 -2.58
N GLU A 69 -6.66 -4.33 -3.23
CA GLU A 69 -6.59 -5.77 -2.91
C GLU A 69 -5.19 -6.35 -3.09
N GLN A 70 -4.51 -6.01 -4.19
CA GLN A 70 -3.12 -6.40 -4.43
C GLN A 70 -2.18 -5.87 -3.35
N ARG A 71 -2.37 -4.62 -2.90
CA ARG A 71 -1.56 -4.04 -1.83
C ARG A 71 -1.79 -4.72 -0.49
N ILE A 72 -3.05 -5.05 -0.15
CA ILE A 72 -3.39 -5.81 1.05
C ILE A 72 -2.69 -7.17 1.02
N GLN A 73 -2.74 -7.86 -0.11
CA GLN A 73 -2.08 -9.16 -0.30
C GLN A 73 -0.55 -9.06 -0.13
N LYS A 74 0.11 -8.11 -0.82
CA LYS A 74 1.56 -7.86 -0.68
C LYS A 74 1.95 -7.57 0.78
N HIS A 75 1.15 -6.78 1.49
CA HIS A 75 1.40 -6.46 2.90
C HIS A 75 1.31 -7.70 3.80
N GLN A 76 0.31 -8.56 3.57
CA GLN A 76 0.16 -9.83 4.29
C GLN A 76 1.36 -10.75 4.05
N GLU A 77 1.80 -10.88 2.80
CA GLU A 77 2.99 -11.67 2.43
C GLU A 77 4.27 -11.13 3.09
N LYS A 78 4.50 -9.81 3.03
CA LYS A 78 5.65 -9.17 3.71
C LYS A 78 5.63 -9.45 5.21
N THR A 79 4.46 -9.34 5.83
CA THR A 79 4.27 -9.59 7.27
C THR A 79 4.52 -11.05 7.64
N LEU A 80 4.12 -11.99 6.78
CA LEU A 80 4.37 -13.42 6.96
C LEU A 80 5.86 -13.77 6.78
N ALA A 81 6.55 -13.14 5.84
CA ALA A 81 7.98 -13.37 5.60
C ALA A 81 8.89 -12.84 6.73
N LEU A 82 8.39 -11.88 7.52
CA LEU A 82 9.09 -11.29 8.67
C LEU A 82 8.73 -11.94 10.02
N ALA A 83 7.80 -12.90 10.04
CA ALA A 83 7.32 -13.59 11.25
C ALA A 83 8.04 -14.92 11.49
#